data_AF-W2G2X4-F1
#
_entry.id   AF-W2G2X4-F1
#
_cell.length_a   1.000
_cell.length_b   1.000
_cell.length_c   1.000
_cell.angle_alpha   90.00
_cell.angle_beta   90.00
_cell.angle_gamma   90.00
#
_symmetry.space_group_name_H-M   'P 1'
#
loop_
_entity.id
_entity.type
_entity.pdbx_description
1 polymer ?
#
loop_
_entity_poly.entity_id
_entity_poly.type
_entity_poly.pdbx_seq_one_letter_code
_entity_poly.pdbx_strand_id
1 'polypeptide(L)'
;MPPSLPWSELAFGLKEEDADLLLDTFKAFKISKSDQAQCTVCTDPSPHNMRKRILLCACRICQLGMPYARCPWRGKRLQCGRHNVVDVFQNGAHVTALRHPRPPSLTRAMKDFAKEMADQGLKPARIRSGLLRKFELCTSSLPYL
;
A
#
# COMPACT_ATOMS: atom_id res chain seq x y z
N MET A 1 9.17 10.94 24.76
CA MET A 1 8.60 10.63 23.42
C MET A 1 9.46 9.53 22.79
N PRO A 2 8.88 8.54 22.09
CA PRO A 2 9.71 7.56 21.40
C PRO A 2 10.58 8.28 20.35
N PRO A 3 11.85 7.90 20.19
CA PRO A 3 12.76 8.55 19.26
C PRO A 3 12.18 8.51 17.84
N SER A 4 12.29 9.64 17.13
CA SER A 4 11.92 9.72 15.72
C SER A 4 12.75 8.70 14.96
N LEU A 5 12.08 7.76 14.29
CA LEU A 5 12.78 6.84 13.40
C LEU A 5 13.46 7.65 12.28
N PRO A 6 14.73 7.37 11.93
CA PRO A 6 15.42 8.05 10.85
C PRO A 6 14.83 7.58 9.51
N TRP A 7 13.79 8.26 9.05
CA TRP A 7 13.15 7.96 7.77
C TRP A 7 14.03 8.46 6.64
N SER A 8 14.44 7.56 5.75
CA SER A 8 15.05 7.88 4.47
C SER A 8 13.97 8.14 3.44
N GLU A 9 14.18 9.17 2.65
CA GLU A 9 13.26 9.60 1.62
C GLU A 9 13.39 8.70 0.38
N LEU A 10 12.27 8.28 -0.20
CA LEU A 10 12.26 7.50 -1.45
C LEU A 10 11.67 8.28 -2.61
N ALA A 11 10.57 8.99 -2.38
CA ALA A 11 9.93 9.82 -3.38
C ALA A 11 9.01 10.87 -2.72
N PHE A 12 8.86 12.01 -3.39
CA PHE A 12 8.04 13.13 -2.96
C PHE A 12 7.14 13.63 -4.06
N GLY A 13 6.01 14.21 -3.67
CA GLY A 13 5.18 14.92 -4.63
C GLY A 13 4.52 14.00 -5.66
N LEU A 14 4.52 12.69 -5.44
CA LEU A 14 4.00 11.73 -6.41
C LEU A 14 2.49 11.86 -6.51
N LYS A 15 1.97 11.64 -7.72
CA LYS A 15 0.56 11.30 -7.86
C LYS A 15 0.31 9.98 -7.15
N GLU A 16 -0.93 9.78 -6.70
CA GLU A 16 -1.31 8.55 -6.01
C GLU A 16 -1.06 7.29 -6.86
N GLU A 17 -1.30 7.36 -8.17
CA GLU A 17 -1.03 6.26 -9.11
C GLU A 17 0.45 5.87 -9.19
N ASP A 18 1.33 6.86 -9.29
CA ASP A 18 2.79 6.65 -9.34
C ASP A 18 3.32 6.10 -8.01
N ALA A 19 2.76 6.58 -6.90
CA ALA A 19 3.09 6.06 -5.57
C ALA A 19 2.64 4.61 -5.41
N ASP A 20 1.47 4.24 -5.93
CA ASP A 20 0.98 2.85 -5.90
C ASP A 20 1.87 1.95 -6.78
N LEU A 21 2.30 2.40 -7.96
CA LEU A 21 3.28 1.70 -8.80
C LEU A 21 4.62 1.51 -8.10
N LEU A 22 5.13 2.54 -7.41
CA LEU A 22 6.35 2.44 -6.62
C LEU A 22 6.20 1.38 -5.50
N LEU A 23 5.08 1.38 -4.78
CA LEU A 23 4.80 0.38 -3.75
C LEU A 23 4.68 -1.03 -4.34
N ASP A 24 4.18 -1.14 -5.56
CA ASP A 24 4.19 -2.37 -6.36
C ASP A 24 5.59 -2.81 -6.79
N THR A 25 6.67 -2.08 -6.49
CA THR A 25 8.04 -2.60 -6.63
C THR A 25 8.59 -3.20 -5.34
N PHE A 26 7.95 -2.94 -4.19
CA PHE A 26 8.44 -3.39 -2.88
C PHE A 26 8.17 -4.88 -2.67
N LYS A 27 8.86 -5.48 -1.69
CA LYS A 27 8.47 -6.80 -1.20
C LYS A 27 7.09 -6.74 -0.57
N ALA A 28 6.42 -7.90 -0.47
CA ALA A 28 5.15 -8.02 0.24
C ALA A 28 5.20 -7.27 1.58
N PHE A 29 4.24 -6.38 1.80
CA PHE A 29 4.12 -5.58 3.02
C PHE A 29 2.67 -5.53 3.49
N LYS A 30 2.48 -5.14 4.75
CA LYS A 30 1.18 -4.86 5.33
C LYS A 30 1.15 -3.50 5.98
N ILE A 31 0.00 -2.85 5.95
CA ILE A 31 -0.23 -1.60 6.70
C ILE A 31 -0.43 -1.98 8.17
N SER A 32 0.44 -1.47 9.03
CA SER A 32 0.40 -1.71 10.48
C SER A 32 -0.33 -0.62 11.25
N LYS A 33 -0.28 0.62 10.73
CA LYS A 33 -0.95 1.78 11.31
C LYS A 33 -1.40 2.68 10.17
N SER A 34 -2.58 3.26 10.31
CA SER A 34 -3.12 4.30 9.43
C SER A 34 -3.75 5.39 10.30
N ASP A 35 -3.14 6.57 10.33
CA ASP A 35 -3.57 7.72 11.12
C ASP A 35 -3.82 8.95 10.26
N GLN A 36 -4.68 9.85 10.75
CA GLN A 36 -4.83 11.19 10.19
C GLN A 36 -3.99 12.17 11.02
N ALA A 37 -3.33 13.10 10.34
CA ALA A 37 -2.55 14.16 10.94
C ALA A 37 -2.72 15.45 10.11
N GLN A 38 -2.36 16.60 10.66
CA GLN A 38 -2.28 17.84 9.89
C GLN A 38 -1.35 17.65 8.69
N CYS A 39 -1.76 18.13 7.51
CA CYS A 39 -1.01 17.91 6.29
C CYS A 39 0.34 18.63 6.31
N THR A 40 1.39 17.91 5.95
CA THR A 40 2.74 18.45 5.73
C THR A 40 3.30 18.02 4.36
N VAL A 41 2.46 17.46 3.48
CA VAL A 41 2.86 16.87 2.19
C VAL A 41 2.75 17.87 1.06
N CYS A 42 1.74 18.73 1.07
CA CYS A 42 1.56 19.76 0.04
C CYS A 42 1.81 21.16 0.63
N THR A 43 1.87 22.15 -0.25
CA THR A 43 2.12 23.56 0.08
C THR A 43 0.83 24.37 0.25
N ASP A 44 -0.34 23.73 0.31
CA ASP A 44 -1.61 24.43 0.49
C ASP A 44 -1.71 25.00 1.91
N PRO A 45 -1.87 26.32 2.08
CA PRO A 45 -1.93 26.96 3.39
C PRO A 45 -3.23 26.67 4.14
N SER A 46 -4.27 26.19 3.45
CA SER A 46 -5.56 25.88 4.06
C SER A 46 -5.42 24.68 4.99
N PRO A 47 -5.91 24.74 6.24
CA PRO A 47 -5.87 23.59 7.15
C PRO A 47 -6.60 22.38 6.57
N HIS A 48 -5.88 21.27 6.44
CA HIS A 48 -6.45 19.98 6.04
C HIS A 48 -5.60 18.83 6.57
N ASN A 49 -6.15 17.62 6.50
CA ASN A 49 -5.49 16.42 7.00
C ASN A 49 -4.73 15.68 5.89
N MET A 50 -3.61 15.07 6.26
CA MET A 50 -2.98 13.99 5.52
C MET A 50 -3.27 12.64 6.18
N ARG A 51 -3.23 11.57 5.39
CA ARG A 51 -3.26 10.19 5.87
C ARG A 51 -1.84 9.64 5.92
N LYS A 52 -1.38 9.30 7.11
CA LYS A 52 -0.10 8.63 7.36
C LYS A 52 -0.33 7.14 7.50
N ARG A 53 0.44 6.34 6.75
CA ARG A 53 0.41 4.86 6.83
C ARG A 53 1.81 4.32 7.08
N ILE A 54 1.94 3.43 8.06
CA ILE A 54 3.18 2.71 8.37
C ILE A 54 3.11 1.29 7.80
N LEU A 55 4.05 0.96 6.93
CA LEU A 55 4.16 -0.32 6.25
C LEU A 55 5.20 -1.20 6.98
N LEU A 56 4.87 -2.47 7.17
CA LEU A 56 5.80 -3.48 7.70
C LEU A 56 6.01 -4.57 6.65
N CYS A 57 7.21 -5.12 6.60
CA CYS A 57 7.51 -6.27 5.75
C CYS A 57 6.60 -7.46 6.12
N ALA A 58 6.03 -8.09 5.08
CA ALA A 58 5.25 -9.32 5.13
C ALA A 58 5.83 -10.40 4.17
N CYS A 59 7.07 -10.21 3.71
CA CYS A 59 7.74 -11.15 2.82
C CYS A 59 8.10 -12.45 3.55
N ARG A 60 7.65 -13.58 3.01
CA ARG A 60 7.93 -14.91 3.58
C ARG A 60 9.42 -15.21 3.69
N ILE A 61 10.23 -14.82 2.70
CA ILE A 61 11.69 -15.07 2.74
C ILE A 61 12.36 -14.23 3.82
N CYS A 62 11.89 -13.00 4.06
CA CYS A 62 12.36 -12.20 5.19
C CYS A 62 11.94 -12.79 6.53
N GLN A 63 10.76 -13.40 6.61
CA GLN A 63 10.31 -14.11 7.80
C GLN A 63 11.14 -15.37 8.06
N LEU A 64 11.51 -16.13 7.03
CA LEU A 64 12.38 -17.30 7.17
C LEU A 64 13.82 -16.91 7.55
N GLY A 65 14.34 -15.80 7.02
CA GLY A 65 15.67 -15.29 7.40
C GLY A 65 15.75 -14.75 8.82
N MET A 66 14.62 -14.43 9.45
CA MET A 66 14.51 -13.96 10.84
C MET A 66 13.31 -14.64 11.53
N PRO A 67 13.39 -15.92 11.89
CA PRO A 67 12.24 -16.69 12.38
C PRO A 67 11.71 -16.21 13.74
N TYR A 68 12.58 -15.65 14.58
CA TYR A 68 12.26 -15.21 15.94
C TYR A 68 12.03 -13.69 16.06
N ALA A 69 12.09 -12.96 14.94
CA ALA A 69 12.01 -11.50 14.95
C ALA A 69 11.28 -10.96 13.71
N ARG A 70 10.91 -9.69 13.74
CA ARG A 70 10.34 -9.02 12.56
C ARG A 70 11.47 -8.51 11.67
N CYS A 71 11.27 -8.59 10.36
CA CYS A 71 12.13 -7.92 9.40
C CYS A 71 12.22 -6.41 9.74
N PRO A 72 13.43 -5.83 9.81
CA PRO A 72 13.61 -4.47 10.33
C PRO A 72 13.12 -3.39 9.35
N TRP A 73 12.96 -3.73 8.07
CA TRP A 73 12.40 -2.83 7.08
C TRP A 73 11.01 -2.31 7.45
N ARG A 74 10.83 -1.00 7.30
CA ARG A 74 9.59 -0.26 7.45
C ARG A 74 9.42 0.71 6.30
N GLY A 75 8.19 0.86 5.83
CA GLY A 75 7.80 1.94 4.92
C GLY A 75 6.91 2.96 5.62
N LYS A 76 6.87 4.18 5.10
CA LYS A 76 5.92 5.22 5.50
C LYS A 76 5.39 5.89 4.25
N ARG A 77 4.06 5.95 4.12
CA ARG A 77 3.34 6.65 3.05
C ARG A 77 2.56 7.80 3.67
N LEU A 78 2.76 9.02 3.19
CA LEU A 78 1.98 10.20 3.58
C LEU A 78 1.16 10.63 2.37
N GLN A 79 -0.15 10.77 2.52
CA GLN A 79 -1.03 11.20 1.43
C GLN A 79 -1.79 12.44 1.85
N CYS A 80 -1.66 13.53 1.09
CA CYS A 80 -2.49 14.71 1.25
C CYS A 80 -3.97 14.37 1.00
N GLY A 81 -4.86 14.77 1.90
CA GLY A 81 -6.29 14.51 1.78
C GLY A 81 -7.05 15.42 0.80
N ARG A 82 -6.39 16.45 0.25
CA ARG A 82 -7.00 17.43 -0.66
C ARG A 82 -6.46 17.34 -2.09
N HIS A 83 -5.14 17.34 -2.23
CA HIS A 83 -4.46 17.35 -3.53
C HIS A 83 -4.05 15.96 -4.01
N ASN A 84 -4.28 14.92 -3.20
CA ASN A 84 -3.91 13.52 -3.49
C ASN A 84 -2.43 13.31 -3.84
N VAL A 85 -1.57 14.22 -3.41
CA VAL A 85 -0.11 14.11 -3.50
C VAL A 85 0.39 13.16 -2.42
N VAL A 86 1.40 12.35 -2.75
CA VAL A 86 1.92 11.28 -1.90
C VAL A 86 3.44 11.35 -1.77
N ASP A 87 3.91 11.25 -0.53
CA ASP A 87 5.33 11.05 -0.20
C ASP A 87 5.56 9.64 0.34
N VAL A 88 6.68 9.04 -0.04
CA VAL A 88 7.08 7.69 0.35
C VAL A 88 8.46 7.72 0.97
N PHE A 89 8.58 7.05 2.11
CA PHE A 89 9.81 6.93 2.90
C PHE A 89 10.03 5.47 3.31
N GLN A 90 11.27 5.15 3.67
CA GLN A 90 11.63 3.88 4.27
C GLN A 90 12.55 4.05 5.48
N ASN A 91 12.66 3.01 6.29
CA ASN A 91 13.65 2.88 7.35
C ASN A 91 14.04 1.42 7.50
N GLY A 92 15.33 1.17 7.78
CA GLY A 92 15.91 -0.16 7.87
C GLY A 92 15.99 -0.87 6.51
N ALA A 93 16.56 -2.07 6.54
CA ALA A 93 16.72 -2.90 5.36
C ALA A 93 15.89 -4.17 5.45
N HIS A 94 15.56 -4.77 4.31
CA HIS A 94 15.04 -6.12 4.30
C HIS A 94 16.16 -7.10 4.73
N VAL A 95 15.80 -8.11 5.52
CA VAL A 95 16.73 -9.17 5.97
C VAL A 95 17.39 -9.89 4.78
N THR A 96 16.66 -10.01 3.67
CA THR A 96 17.12 -10.72 2.48
C THR A 96 16.95 -9.82 1.28
N ALA A 97 17.73 -10.02 0.22
CA ALA A 97 17.48 -9.41 -1.09
C ALA A 97 16.38 -10.15 -1.89
N LEU A 98 16.28 -11.47 -1.70
CA LEU A 98 15.38 -12.36 -2.45
C LEU A 98 13.89 -11.99 -2.32
N ARG A 99 13.21 -11.85 -3.45
CA ARG A 99 11.77 -11.58 -3.51
C ARG A 99 11.01 -12.89 -3.67
N HIS A 100 9.99 -13.10 -2.85
CA HIS A 100 8.98 -14.12 -3.11
C HIS A 100 7.88 -13.52 -3.99
N PRO A 101 7.26 -14.30 -4.90
CA PRO A 101 6.06 -13.87 -5.60
C PRO A 101 5.02 -13.34 -4.62
N ARG A 102 4.46 -12.16 -4.90
CA ARG A 102 3.37 -11.64 -4.08
C ARG A 102 2.09 -12.43 -4.39
N PRO A 103 1.25 -12.68 -3.39
CA PRO A 103 -0.13 -13.04 -3.66
C PRO A 103 -0.74 -11.98 -4.59
N PRO A 104 -1.60 -12.38 -5.53
CA PRO A 104 -2.30 -11.43 -6.38
C PRO A 104 -3.05 -10.42 -5.51
N SER A 105 -2.92 -9.13 -5.81
CA SER A 105 -3.66 -8.07 -5.15
C SER A 105 -4.48 -7.31 -6.17
N LEU A 106 -5.70 -6.92 -5.80
CA LEU A 106 -6.52 -6.07 -6.65
C LEU A 106 -5.80 -4.74 -6.91
N THR A 107 -5.64 -4.38 -8.18
CA THR A 107 -5.17 -3.04 -8.58
C THR A 107 -6.18 -1.98 -8.12
N ARG A 108 -5.80 -0.71 -8.19
CA ARG A 108 -6.72 0.39 -7.88
C ARG A 108 -7.97 0.36 -8.76
N ALA A 109 -7.81 0.26 -10.07
CA ALA A 109 -8.93 0.17 -11.01
C ALA A 109 -9.87 -1.00 -10.69
N MET A 110 -9.32 -2.15 -10.27
CA MET A 110 -10.11 -3.30 -9.83
C MET A 110 -10.88 -3.02 -8.54
N LYS A 111 -10.27 -2.33 -7.57
CA LYS A 111 -10.94 -1.93 -6.32
C LYS A 111 -12.06 -0.91 -6.58
N ASP A 112 -11.81 0.06 -7.44
CA ASP A 112 -12.78 1.10 -7.78
C ASP A 112 -14.00 0.48 -8.49
N PHE A 113 -13.78 -0.42 -9.44
CA PHE A 113 -14.86 -1.20 -10.04
C PHE A 113 -15.58 -2.08 -9.01
N ALA A 114 -14.85 -2.77 -8.14
CA ALA A 114 -15.48 -3.60 -7.10
C ALA A 114 -16.34 -2.76 -6.15
N LYS A 115 -15.90 -1.54 -5.82
CA LYS A 115 -16.66 -0.60 -5.00
C LYS A 115 -17.91 -0.12 -5.72
N GLU A 116 -17.81 0.29 -6.98
CA GLU A 116 -18.96 0.70 -7.80
C GLU A 116 -20.02 -0.40 -7.87
N MET A 117 -19.60 -1.65 -8.10
CA MET A 117 -20.51 -2.80 -8.14
C MET A 117 -21.11 -3.12 -6.76
N ALA A 118 -20.36 -2.91 -5.69
CA ALA A 118 -20.87 -3.03 -4.32
C ALA A 118 -21.88 -1.93 -3.98
N ASP A 119 -21.65 -0.69 -4.43
CA ASP A 119 -22.58 0.44 -4.26
C ASP A 119 -23.90 0.19 -5.02
N GLN A 120 -23.86 -0.59 -6.11
CA GLN A 120 -25.04 -1.09 -6.82
C GLN A 120 -25.72 -2.30 -6.14
N GLY A 121 -25.23 -2.76 -4.99
CA GLY A 121 -25.81 -3.87 -4.23
C GLY A 121 -25.47 -5.26 -4.76
N LEU A 122 -24.47 -5.41 -5.63
CA LEU A 122 -24.10 -6.72 -6.16
C LEU A 122 -23.38 -7.59 -5.11
N LYS A 123 -23.72 -8.88 -5.09
CA LYS A 123 -23.09 -9.86 -4.19
C LYS A 123 -21.61 -10.07 -4.52
N PRO A 124 -20.73 -10.36 -3.53
CA PRO A 124 -19.29 -10.55 -3.74
C PRO A 124 -18.92 -11.54 -4.86
N ALA A 125 -19.65 -12.65 -4.98
CA ALA A 125 -19.43 -13.61 -6.06
C ALA A 125 -19.65 -13.01 -7.47
N ARG A 126 -20.66 -12.15 -7.63
CA ARG A 126 -20.95 -11.44 -8.88
C ARG A 126 -19.91 -10.37 -9.18
N ILE A 127 -19.46 -9.65 -8.14
CA ILE A 127 -18.36 -8.70 -8.26
C ILE A 127 -17.08 -9.42 -8.73
N ARG A 128 -16.75 -10.58 -8.14
CA ARG A 128 -15.62 -11.41 -8.57
C ARG A 128 -15.73 -11.81 -10.04
N SER A 129 -16.88 -12.32 -10.48
CA SER A 129 -17.08 -12.66 -11.90
C SER A 129 -16.98 -11.44 -12.82
N GLY A 130 -17.48 -10.27 -12.37
CA GLY A 130 -17.34 -9.01 -13.09
C GLY A 130 -15.89 -8.58 -13.25
N LEU A 131 -15.09 -8.71 -12.17
CA LEU A 131 -13.65 -8.43 -12.21
C LEU A 131 -12.92 -9.29 -13.23
N LEU A 132 -13.22 -10.60 -13.25
CA LEU A 132 -12.62 -11.53 -14.21
C LEU A 132 -12.89 -11.13 -15.66
N ARG A 133 -14.12 -10.71 -15.95
CA ARG A 133 -14.53 -10.32 -17.31
C ARG A 133 -14.00 -8.94 -17.71
N LYS A 134 -14.12 -7.93 -16.84
CA LYS A 134 -13.78 -6.53 -17.17
C LYS A 134 -12.27 -6.31 -17.36
N PHE A 135 -11.45 -7.09 -16.65
CA PHE A 135 -10.00 -6.94 -16.66
C PHE A 135 -9.28 -8.13 -17.35
N GLU A 136 -10.03 -9.00 -18.04
CA GLU A 136 -9.49 -10.16 -18.77
C GLU A 136 -8.58 -11.06 -17.91
N LEU A 137 -9.04 -11.36 -16.69
CA LEU A 137 -8.25 -12.01 -15.66
C LEU A 137 -8.54 -13.52 -15.55
N CYS A 138 -7.53 -14.31 -15.20
CA CYS A 138 -7.71 -15.71 -14.81
C CYS A 138 -8.12 -15.81 -13.32
N THR A 139 -8.79 -16.91 -12.93
CA THR A 139 -9.24 -17.13 -11.55
C THR A 139 -8.12 -17.10 -10.50
N SER A 140 -6.90 -17.50 -10.89
CA SER A 140 -5.69 -17.48 -10.08
C SER A 140 -5.12 -16.07 -9.83
N SER A 141 -5.57 -15.06 -10.56
CA SER A 141 -5.10 -13.67 -10.44
C SER A 141 -5.91 -12.84 -9.44
N LEU A 142 -6.98 -13.40 -8.86
CA LEU A 142 -7.76 -12.77 -7.80
C LEU A 142 -7.45 -13.42 -6.46
N PRO A 143 -7.36 -12.64 -5.35
CA PRO A 143 -7.26 -13.18 -4.00
C PRO A 143 -8.39 -14.20 -3.73
N TYR A 144 -8.16 -15.22 -2.91
CA TYR A 144 -9.22 -16.15 -2.50
C TYR A 144 -10.27 -15.41 -1.62
N LEU A 145 -11.53 -15.90 -1.63
CA LEU A 145 -12.64 -15.33 -0.85
C LEU A 145 -12.62 -15.80 0.60
#